data_AF-A0A2E9NUB1-F1
#
_entry.id   AF-A0A2E9NUB1-F1
#
_cell.length_a   1.000
_cell.length_b   1.000
_cell.length_c   1.000
_cell.angle_alpha   90.00
_cell.angle_beta   90.00
_cell.angle_gamma   90.00
#
_symmetry.space_group_name_H-M   'P 1'
#
loop_
_entity.id
_entity.type
_entity.pdbx_description
1 polymer ?
#
loop_
_entity_poly.entity_id
_entity_poly.type
_entity_poly.pdbx_seq_one_letter_code
_entity_poly.pdbx_strand_id
1 'polypeptide(L)'
;MFVVDSESYYRSWTDLKSMGISAIEQGESMIDVSAWTQASSAHLAILVFWWQLARRSGRNLTVTGLNSTFKTLAELGGVTCIETGDPDASR
;
A
#
# COMPACT_ATOMS: atom_id res chain seq x y z
N MET A 1 10.93 7.66 -3.65
CA MET A 1 9.47 7.55 -3.51
C MET A 1 8.95 6.91 -4.78
N PHE A 2 8.15 5.85 -4.69
CA PHE A 2 7.57 5.17 -5.84
C PHE A 2 6.12 5.63 -6.06
N VAL A 3 5.76 5.99 -7.30
CA VAL A 3 4.41 6.45 -7.65
C VAL A 3 3.81 5.43 -8.61
N VAL A 4 2.65 4.88 -8.27
CA VAL A 4 1.95 3.96 -9.16
C VAL A 4 1.27 4.72 -10.31
N ASP A 5 1.22 4.12 -11.48
CA ASP A 5 0.41 4.62 -12.60
C ASP A 5 -1.06 4.16 -12.48
N SER A 6 -1.98 4.82 -13.18
CA SER A 6 -3.41 4.47 -13.12
C SER A 6 -3.73 3.10 -13.75
N GLU A 7 -2.92 2.64 -14.72
CA GLU A 7 -3.15 1.34 -15.39
C GLU A 7 -2.78 0.17 -14.48
N SER A 8 -1.87 0.38 -13.53
CA SER A 8 -1.47 -0.62 -12.54
C SER A 8 -2.64 -1.17 -11.73
N TYR A 9 -3.71 -0.39 -11.53
CA TYR A 9 -4.94 -0.84 -10.86
C TYR A 9 -5.61 -2.05 -11.55
N TYR A 10 -5.40 -2.22 -12.86
CA TYR A 10 -6.02 -3.32 -13.61
C TYR A 10 -5.10 -4.51 -13.80
N ARG A 11 -3.87 -4.47 -13.25
CA ARG A 11 -2.92 -5.56 -13.36
C ARG A 11 -3.32 -6.74 -12.51
N SER A 12 -2.75 -7.90 -12.82
CA SER A 12 -2.99 -9.09 -12.03
C SER A 12 -2.44 -8.92 -10.60
N TRP A 13 -3.00 -9.69 -9.68
CA TRP A 13 -2.52 -9.74 -8.31
C TRP A 13 -1.02 -10.07 -8.20
N THR A 14 -0.54 -10.96 -9.07
CA THR A 14 0.88 -11.36 -9.13
C THR A 14 1.77 -10.20 -9.56
N ASP A 15 1.33 -9.41 -10.54
CA ASP A 15 2.07 -8.25 -11.02
C ASP A 15 2.13 -7.15 -9.96
N LEU A 16 1.00 -6.90 -9.28
CA LEU A 16 0.92 -5.94 -8.18
C LEU A 16 1.85 -6.33 -7.02
N LYS A 17 1.88 -7.59 -6.62
CA LYS A 17 2.83 -8.06 -5.61
C LYS A 17 4.28 -7.81 -6.04
N SER A 18 4.61 -8.21 -7.27
CA SER A 18 5.96 -8.08 -7.82
C SER A 18 6.42 -6.63 -7.90
N MET A 19 5.51 -5.72 -8.26
CA MET A 19 5.75 -4.28 -8.28
C MET A 19 6.16 -3.74 -6.92
N GLY A 20 5.38 -4.02 -5.87
CA GLY A 20 5.72 -3.54 -4.53
C GLY A 20 6.96 -4.21 -3.94
N ILE A 21 7.18 -5.51 -4.20
CA ILE A 21 8.43 -6.19 -3.83
C ILE A 21 9.63 -5.44 -4.42
N SER A 22 9.58 -5.17 -5.73
CA SER A 22 10.68 -4.51 -6.45
C SER A 22 10.95 -3.12 -5.88
N ALA A 23 9.90 -2.32 -5.62
CA ALA A 23 10.04 -1.00 -5.02
C ALA A 23 10.68 -1.07 -3.61
N ILE A 24 10.21 -1.98 -2.76
CA ILE A 24 10.72 -2.16 -1.40
C ILE A 24 12.18 -2.62 -1.43
N GLU A 25 12.56 -3.54 -2.31
CA GLU A 25 13.95 -4.00 -2.48
C GLU A 25 14.88 -2.86 -2.90
N GLN A 26 14.42 -1.98 -3.78
CA GLN A 26 15.14 -0.77 -4.21
C GLN A 26 15.31 0.28 -3.12
N GLY A 27 14.71 0.09 -1.94
CA GLY A 27 14.87 1.01 -0.80
C GLY A 27 13.73 2.02 -0.66
N GLU A 28 12.65 1.84 -1.42
CA GLU A 28 11.51 2.75 -1.34
C GLU A 28 10.78 2.60 0.00
N SER A 29 10.65 3.72 0.71
CA SER A 29 9.94 3.82 1.99
C SER A 29 8.58 4.50 1.87
N MET A 30 8.21 4.94 0.65
CA MET A 30 6.94 5.58 0.38
C MET A 30 6.42 5.14 -1.00
N ILE A 31 5.16 4.69 -1.03
CA ILE A 31 4.43 4.38 -2.25
C ILE A 31 3.20 5.28 -2.33
N ASP A 32 3.08 6.04 -3.41
CA ASP A 32 1.92 6.89 -3.70
C ASP A 32 0.96 6.17 -4.64
N VAL A 33 -0.29 6.02 -4.19
CA VAL A 33 -1.38 5.39 -4.94
C VAL A 33 -2.48 6.36 -5.37
N SER A 34 -2.20 7.67 -5.36
CA SER A 34 -3.15 8.73 -5.76
C SER A 34 -3.69 8.57 -7.19
N ALA A 35 -2.98 7.87 -8.07
CA ALA A 35 -3.46 7.54 -9.42
C ALA A 35 -4.60 6.50 -9.44
N TRP A 36 -4.83 5.76 -8.35
CA TRP A 36 -5.93 4.80 -8.22
C TRP A 36 -7.20 5.50 -7.77
N THR A 37 -8.07 5.83 -8.73
CA THR A 37 -9.35 6.51 -8.47
C THR A 37 -10.43 5.59 -7.92
N GLN A 38 -10.28 4.27 -8.11
CA GLN A 38 -11.15 3.24 -7.58
C GLN A 38 -10.53 2.58 -6.35
N ALA A 39 -11.35 1.93 -5.53
CA ALA A 39 -10.90 1.17 -4.38
C ALA A 39 -11.64 -0.16 -4.30
N SER A 40 -10.92 -1.22 -3.92
CA SER A 40 -11.51 -2.51 -3.59
C SER A 40 -10.73 -3.17 -2.46
N SER A 41 -11.38 -4.07 -1.73
CA SER A 41 -10.74 -4.83 -0.65
C SER A 41 -9.54 -5.66 -1.14
N ALA A 42 -9.59 -6.11 -2.39
CA ALA A 42 -8.49 -6.80 -3.05
C ALA A 42 -7.26 -5.89 -3.17
N HIS A 43 -7.43 -4.68 -3.69
CA HIS A 43 -6.33 -3.72 -3.80
C HIS A 43 -5.83 -3.29 -2.42
N LEU A 44 -6.71 -3.09 -1.44
CA LEU A 44 -6.30 -2.78 -0.07
C LEU A 44 -5.40 -3.88 0.51
N ALA A 45 -5.75 -5.15 0.30
CA ALA A 45 -4.94 -6.28 0.74
C ALA A 45 -3.56 -6.35 0.05
N ILE A 46 -3.42 -5.86 -1.18
CA ILE A 46 -2.12 -5.64 -1.83
C ILE A 46 -1.30 -4.57 -1.08
N LEU A 47 -1.91 -3.43 -0.73
CA LEU A 47 -1.23 -2.35 -0.01
C LEU A 47 -0.75 -2.82 1.37
N VAL A 48 -1.59 -3.56 2.08
CA VAL A 48 -1.23 -4.19 3.36
C VAL A 48 -0.11 -5.20 3.17
N PHE A 49 -0.13 -5.99 2.09
CA PHE A 49 0.96 -6.93 1.78
C PHE A 49 2.29 -6.20 1.57
N TRP A 50 2.33 -5.11 0.80
CA TRP A 50 3.54 -4.30 0.61
C TRP A 50 4.06 -3.75 1.94
N TRP A 51 3.17 -3.19 2.76
CA TRP A 51 3.51 -2.70 4.08
C TRP A 51 4.11 -3.80 4.97
N GLN A 52 3.45 -4.95 5.07
CA GLN A 52 3.94 -6.08 5.86
C GLN A 52 5.29 -6.59 5.38
N LEU A 53 5.50 -6.64 4.06
CA LEU A 53 6.76 -7.07 3.46
C LEU A 53 7.91 -6.15 3.87
N ALA A 54 7.75 -4.83 3.71
CA ALA A 54 8.78 -3.87 4.08
C ALA A 54 9.19 -4.01 5.55
N ARG A 55 8.21 -4.23 6.43
CA ARG A 55 8.45 -4.42 7.87
C ARG A 55 9.19 -5.70 8.20
N ARG A 56 8.86 -6.81 7.53
CA ARG A 56 9.63 -8.06 7.67
C ARG A 56 11.07 -7.89 7.22
N SER A 57 11.33 -6.98 6.30
CA SER A 57 12.67 -6.58 5.86
C SER A 57 13.35 -5.53 6.75
N GLY A 58 12.78 -5.19 7.91
CA GLY A 58 13.31 -4.19 8.84
C GLY A 58 13.21 -2.75 8.34
N ARG A 59 12.40 -2.50 7.31
CA ARG A 59 12.15 -1.18 6.73
C ARG A 59 10.77 -0.68 7.13
N ASN A 60 10.58 0.62 7.04
CA ASN A 60 9.26 1.22 7.15
C ASN A 60 8.73 1.59 5.76
N LEU A 61 7.43 1.38 5.53
CA LEU A 61 6.76 1.75 4.29
C LEU A 61 5.51 2.55 4.63
N THR A 62 5.35 3.69 3.98
CA THR A 62 4.15 4.50 4.07
C THR A 62 3.43 4.50 2.72
N VAL A 63 2.14 4.16 2.74
CA VAL A 63 1.27 4.27 1.57
C VAL A 63 0.54 5.63 1.64
N THR A 64 0.67 6.42 0.59
CA THR A 64 0.07 7.77 0.49
C THR A 64 -0.89 7.85 -0.68
N GLY A 65 -1.73 8.89 -0.73
CA GLY A 65 -2.67 9.07 -1.83
C GLY A 65 -3.92 8.18 -1.79
N LEU A 66 -4.22 7.56 -0.64
CA LEU A 66 -5.46 6.80 -0.47
C LEU A 66 -6.68 7.71 -0.67
N ASN A 67 -7.55 7.34 -1.61
CA ASN A 67 -8.86 8.00 -1.78
C ASN A 67 -9.78 7.68 -0.58
N SER A 68 -10.89 8.42 -0.46
CA SER A 68 -11.82 8.29 0.67
C SER A 68 -12.35 6.86 0.85
N THR A 69 -12.59 6.14 -0.24
CA THR A 69 -13.08 4.75 -0.19
C THR A 69 -12.01 3.80 0.33
N PHE A 70 -10.76 3.95 -0.09
CA PHE A 70 -9.64 3.19 0.49
C PHE A 70 -9.50 3.45 1.99
N LYS A 71 -9.60 4.72 2.42
CA LYS A 71 -9.53 5.08 3.84
C LYS A 71 -10.64 4.40 4.65
N THR A 72 -11.88 4.45 4.18
CA THR A 72 -12.99 3.73 4.83
C THR A 72 -12.75 2.22 4.88
N LEU A 73 -12.25 1.60 3.80
CA LEU A 73 -11.93 0.17 3.81
C LEU A 73 -10.79 -0.15 4.78
N ALA A 74 -9.79 0.73 4.90
CA ALA A 74 -8.67 0.56 5.83
C ALA A 74 -9.12 0.66 7.29
N GLU A 75 -10.00 1.62 7.61
CA GLU A 75 -10.63 1.76 8.92
C GLU A 75 -11.46 0.52 9.29
N LEU A 76 -12.35 0.07 8.39
CA LEU A 76 -13.15 -1.14 8.60
C LEU A 76 -12.30 -2.40 8.76
N GLY A 77 -11.16 -2.46 8.05
CA GLY A 77 -10.21 -3.57 8.14
C GLY A 77 -9.23 -3.48 9.31
N GLY A 78 -9.20 -2.37 10.06
CA GLY A 78 -8.22 -2.14 11.13
C GLY A 78 -6.77 -2.04 10.63
N VAL A 79 -6.57 -1.58 9.39
CA VAL A 79 -5.26 -1.51 8.71
C VAL A 79 -4.84 -0.07 8.38
N THR A 80 -5.28 0.90 9.16
CA THR A 80 -4.90 2.33 9.02
C THR A 80 -3.39 2.57 9.20
N CYS A 81 -2.67 1.63 9.83
CA CYS A 81 -1.21 1.64 9.99
C CYS A 81 -0.43 1.72 8.67
N ILE A 82 -1.06 1.41 7.52
CA ILE A 82 -0.41 1.55 6.21
C ILE A 82 -0.15 3.01 5.83
N GLU A 83 -0.91 3.98 6.36
CA GLU A 83 -0.74 5.42 6.10
C GLU A 83 0.35 6.08 6.97
N THR A 84 0.68 5.47 8.10
CA THR A 84 1.67 6.02 9.05
C THR A 84 3.01 5.31 8.94
N GLY A 85 3.03 4.08 8.43
CA GLY A 85 4.19 3.17 8.56
C GLY A 85 4.35 2.60 9.98
N ASP A 86 3.57 3.07 10.95
CA ASP A 86 3.75 2.73 12.36
C ASP A 86 2.70 1.69 12.78
N PRO A 87 3.07 0.60 13.50
CA PRO A 87 2.11 -0.40 13.97
C PRO A 87 1.17 0.17 15.04
N ASP A 88 1.59 1.24 15.73
CA ASP A 88 0.91 1.83 16.89
C ASP A 88 -0.11 2.90 16.46
N ALA A 89 -0.54 2.92 15.19
CA ALA A 89 -1.59 3.82 14.69
C ALA A 89 -3.00 3.52 15.28
N SER A 90 -3.09 2.64 16.27
CA SER A 90 -4.32 2.20 16.93
C SER A 90 -4.32 2.43 18.45
N ARG A 91 -3.46 3.30 18.99
CA ARG A 91 -3.43 3.58 20.43
C ARG A 91 -4.06 4.93 20.79
#